data_AF-A0A9J5YER5-F1
#
_entry.id   AF-A0A9J5YER5-F1
#
_cell.length_a   1.000
_cell.length_b   1.000
_cell.length_c   1.000
_cell.angle_alpha   90.00
_cell.angle_beta   90.00
_cell.angle_gamma   90.00
#
_symmetry.space_group_name_H-M   'P 1'
#
loop_
_entity.id
_entity.type
_entity.pdbx_description
1 polymer ?
#
loop_
_entity_poly.entity_id
_entity_poly.type
_entity_poly.pdbx_seq_one_letter_code
_entity_poly.pdbx_strand_id
1 'polypeptide(L)'
;MHVNPIKDTLAINIGDLLKIMMNDHYKSIDHCVAVDSSRAQIAIPLFVNASLDSVIGAFPQMLKDGEKSVYKHVLHFDYWDYFYPPRKPDR
;
A
#
# COMPACT_ATOMS: atom_id res chain seq x y z
N MET A 1 -3.15 17.49 -4.99
CA MET A 1 -4.61 17.45 -5.26
C MET A 1 -5.31 17.31 -3.92
N HIS A 2 -6.33 18.13 -3.64
CA HIS A 2 -7.14 17.97 -2.43
C HIS A 2 -8.29 17.00 -2.70
N VAL A 3 -8.47 16.03 -1.81
CA VAL A 3 -9.60 15.10 -1.85
C VAL A 3 -10.60 15.56 -0.80
N ASN A 4 -11.74 16.08 -1.25
CA ASN A 4 -12.80 16.56 -0.37
C ASN A 4 -13.65 15.37 0.10
N PRO A 5 -13.89 15.21 1.42
CA PRO A 5 -14.80 14.18 1.91
C PRO A 5 -16.20 14.35 1.34
N ILE A 6 -16.78 13.27 0.83
CA ILE A 6 -18.18 13.22 0.39
C ILE A 6 -18.95 12.41 1.43
N LYS A 7 -20.09 12.94 1.87
CA LYS A 7 -20.94 12.30 2.88
C LYS A 7 -21.33 10.88 2.43
N ASP A 8 -21.28 9.93 3.36
CA ASP A 8 -21.66 8.53 3.16
C ASP A 8 -20.85 7.79 2.07
N THR A 9 -19.58 8.17 1.89
CA THR A 9 -18.65 7.52 0.95
C THR A 9 -17.35 7.07 1.62
N LEU A 10 -16.64 6.16 0.93
CA LEU A 10 -15.30 5.72 1.29
C LEU A 10 -14.30 6.19 0.23
N ALA A 11 -13.16 6.71 0.69
CA ALA A 11 -11.99 6.88 -0.17
C ALA A 11 -11.20 5.56 -0.17
N ILE A 12 -10.98 4.99 -1.36
CA ILE A 12 -10.20 3.76 -1.55
C ILE A 12 -8.91 4.14 -2.28
N ASN A 13 -7.77 3.71 -1.76
CA ASN A 13 -6.47 3.84 -2.42
C ASN A 13 -5.85 2.46 -2.69
N ILE A 14 -4.89 2.44 -3.61
CA ILE A 14 -4.08 1.25 -3.92
C ILE A 14 -2.82 1.31 -3.08
N GLY A 15 -2.54 0.25 -2.33
CA GLY A 15 -1.28 0.09 -1.59
C GLY A 15 -0.20 -0.62 -2.41
N ASP A 16 1.04 -0.60 -1.89
CA ASP A 16 2.21 -1.14 -2.58
C ASP A 16 2.12 -2.64 -2.88
N LEU A 17 1.52 -3.43 -1.98
CA LEU A 17 1.33 -4.87 -2.22
C LEU A 17 0.53 -5.13 -3.50
N LEU A 18 -0.54 -4.37 -3.72
CA LEU A 18 -1.37 -4.52 -4.92
C LEU A 18 -0.67 -3.98 -6.17
N LYS A 19 0.11 -2.91 -6.05
CA LYS A 19 0.99 -2.42 -7.14
C LYS A 19 2.00 -3.50 -7.57
N ILE A 20 2.63 -4.19 -6.60
CA ILE A 20 3.55 -5.30 -6.83
C ILE A 20 2.85 -6.45 -7.55
N MET A 21 1.71 -6.91 -6.99
CA MET A 21 0.95 -8.03 -7.53
C MET A 21 0.40 -7.77 -8.93
N MET A 22 0.17 -6.51 -9.28
CA MET A 22 -0.32 -6.08 -10.60
C MET A 22 0.81 -5.66 -11.55
N ASN A 23 2.07 -5.93 -11.22
CA ASN A 23 3.23 -5.60 -12.05
C ASN A 23 3.19 -4.14 -12.56
N ASP A 24 2.92 -3.18 -11.67
CA ASP A 24 2.82 -1.75 -11.99
C ASP A 24 1.61 -1.29 -12.84
N HIS A 25 0.66 -2.17 -13.16
CA HIS A 25 -0.57 -1.78 -13.86
C HIS A 25 -1.45 -0.84 -13.02
N TYR A 26 -1.40 -0.97 -11.69
CA TYR A 26 -2.00 -0.02 -10.76
C TYR A 26 -0.94 0.72 -9.97
N LYS A 27 -1.21 1.99 -9.67
CA LYS A 27 -0.28 2.88 -8.98
C LYS A 27 -0.67 3.03 -7.52
N SER A 28 0.24 2.65 -6.64
CA SER A 28 0.30 3.12 -5.27
C SER A 28 0.83 4.55 -5.29
N ILE A 29 0.07 5.48 -4.73
CA ILE A 29 0.34 6.92 -4.79
C ILE A 29 0.58 7.49 -3.40
N ASP A 30 1.54 8.40 -3.32
CA ASP A 30 1.79 9.16 -2.10
C ASP A 30 0.58 10.02 -1.75
N HIS A 31 0.19 9.98 -0.48
CA HIS A 31 -0.88 10.78 0.07
C HIS A 31 -0.50 11.28 1.47
N CYS A 32 -0.95 12.48 1.81
CA CYS A 32 -0.73 13.07 3.12
C CYS A 32 -2.03 13.70 3.65
N VAL A 33 -2.12 13.82 4.96
CA VAL A 33 -3.21 14.52 5.64
C VAL A 33 -2.67 15.86 6.11
N ALA A 34 -3.26 16.95 5.62
CA ALA A 34 -2.94 18.28 6.08
C ALA A 34 -3.63 18.54 7.43
N VAL A 35 -2.91 19.16 8.36
CA VAL A 35 -3.48 19.57 9.65
C VAL A 35 -4.21 20.91 9.51
N ASP A 36 -5.30 21.05 10.24
CA ASP A 36 -6.11 22.27 10.31
C ASP A 36 -6.22 22.70 11.79
N SER A 37 -5.76 23.92 12.09
CA SER A 37 -5.79 24.46 13.47
C SER A 37 -7.18 24.90 13.90
N SER A 38 -8.11 25.11 12.96
CA SER A 38 -9.46 25.60 13.21
C SER A 38 -10.47 24.49 13.44
N ARG A 39 -10.18 23.26 13.01
CA ARG A 39 -11.12 22.14 13.03
C ARG A 39 -10.42 20.80 13.20
N ALA A 40 -10.93 19.98 14.11
CA ALA A 40 -10.54 18.58 14.22
C ALA A 40 -11.14 17.75 13.08
N GLN A 41 -10.31 16.93 12.44
CA GLN A 41 -10.73 15.93 11.45
C GLN A 41 -10.43 14.53 11.99
N ILE A 42 -11.41 13.62 11.90
CA ILE A 42 -11.28 12.22 12.29
C ILE A 42 -11.44 11.34 11.05
N ALA A 43 -10.54 10.37 10.89
CA ALA A 43 -10.61 9.34 9.85
C ALA A 43 -10.28 7.98 10.46
N ILE A 44 -10.94 6.93 9.97
CA ILE A 44 -10.72 5.55 10.42
C ILE A 44 -10.22 4.75 9.21
N PRO A 45 -8.90 4.51 9.09
CA PRO A 45 -8.36 3.74 7.97
C PRO A 45 -8.56 2.23 8.19
N LEU A 46 -8.86 1.52 7.11
CA LEU A 46 -8.86 0.06 7.06
C LEU A 46 -7.83 -0.39 6.02
N PHE A 47 -6.94 -1.29 6.41
CA PHE A 47 -5.90 -1.85 5.54
C PHE A 47 -6.21 -3.30 5.23
N VAL A 48 -6.24 -3.65 3.94
CA VAL A 48 -6.43 -5.01 3.44
C VAL A 48 -5.13 -5.45 2.77
N ASN A 49 -4.43 -6.39 3.39
CA ASN A 49 -3.12 -6.87 2.96
C ASN A 49 -3.13 -8.38 2.77
N ALA A 50 -2.11 -8.90 2.07
CA ALA A 50 -1.83 -10.34 2.04
C ALA A 50 -1.47 -10.85 3.46
N SER A 51 -1.60 -12.16 3.69
CA SER A 51 -1.11 -12.75 4.94
C SER A 51 0.41 -12.63 5.03
N LEU A 52 0.96 -12.55 6.25
CA LEU A 52 2.41 -12.37 6.45
C LEU A 52 3.23 -13.57 5.98
N ASP A 53 2.63 -14.76 5.98
CA ASP A 53 3.23 -16.01 5.48
C ASP A 53 3.11 -16.18 3.95
N SER A 54 2.45 -15.24 3.26
CA SER A 54 2.29 -15.29 1.80
C SER A 54 3.52 -14.78 1.07
N VAL A 55 3.85 -15.40 -0.06
CA VAL A 55 4.84 -14.87 -1.00
C VAL A 55 4.14 -13.87 -1.91
N ILE A 56 4.57 -12.62 -1.86
CA ILE A 56 4.09 -11.53 -2.72
C ILE A 56 4.99 -11.38 -3.94
N GLY A 57 4.40 -11.04 -5.08
CA GLY A 57 5.06 -10.84 -6.37
C GLY A 57 4.03 -10.68 -7.47
N ALA A 58 4.46 -10.33 -8.68
CA ALA A 58 3.53 -10.14 -9.80
C ALA A 58 2.71 -11.42 -10.07
N PHE A 59 1.40 -11.26 -10.24
CA PHE A 59 0.55 -12.36 -10.67
C PHE A 59 0.89 -12.74 -12.11
N PRO A 60 1.03 -14.05 -12.43
CA PRO A 60 1.34 -14.48 -13.80
C PRO A 60 0.33 -13.96 -14.83
N GLN A 61 -0.94 -13.82 -14.46
CA GLN A 61 -2.01 -13.32 -15.34
C GLN A 61 -1.89 -11.83 -15.66
N MET A 62 -1.06 -11.09 -14.92
CA MET A 62 -0.82 -9.66 -15.14
C MET A 62 0.40 -9.40 -16.03
N LEU A 63 1.15 -10.43 -16.38
CA LEU A 63 2.29 -10.33 -17.30
C LEU A 63 1.81 -10.50 -18.74
N LYS A 64 2.29 -9.65 -19.65
CA LYS A 64 2.13 -9.85 -21.09
C LYS A 64 3.06 -10.96 -21.58
N ASP A 65 2.79 -11.49 -22.78
CA ASP A 65 3.63 -12.52 -23.38
C ASP A 65 5.09 -12.07 -23.50
N GLY A 66 5.99 -12.80 -22.83
CA GLY A 66 7.42 -12.50 -22.79
C GLY A 66 7.82 -11.37 -21.83
N GLU A 67 6.88 -10.75 -21.13
CA GLU A 67 7.17 -9.73 -20.12
C GLU A 67 7.76 -10.37 -18.85
N LYS A 68 8.80 -9.74 -18.32
CA LYS A 68 9.37 -10.12 -17.03
C LYS A 68 8.76 -9.26 -15.94
N SER A 69 8.46 -9.89 -14.80
CA SER A 69 8.09 -9.16 -13.58
C SER A 69 9.17 -8.14 -13.22
N VAL A 70 8.76 -6.91 -12.91
CA VAL A 70 9.67 -5.88 -12.39
C VAL A 70 9.91 -6.04 -10.88
N TYR A 71 9.13 -6.90 -10.22
CA TYR A 71 9.22 -7.19 -8.79
C TYR A 71 9.75 -8.60 -8.54
N LYS A 72 10.49 -8.76 -7.44
CA LYS A 72 10.91 -10.07 -6.94
C LYS A 72 9.75 -10.73 -6.18
N HIS A 73 9.73 -12.06 -6.19
CA HIS A 73 8.93 -12.80 -5.23
C HIS A 73 9.62 -12.76 -3.87
N VAL A 74 8.91 -12.26 -2.85
CA VAL A 74 9.41 -12.12 -1.48
C VAL A 74 8.34 -12.54 -0.48
N LEU A 75 8.74 -13.01 0.71
CA LEU A 75 7.80 -13.24 1.79
C LEU A 75 7.22 -11.89 2.24
N HIS A 76 5.90 -11.81 2.44
CA HIS A 76 5.27 -10.57 2.89
C HIS A 76 5.82 -10.12 4.25
N PHE A 77 6.12 -11.05 5.16
CA PHE A 77 6.80 -10.75 6.41
C PHE A 77 8.14 -10.02 6.21
N ASP A 78 8.99 -10.49 5.30
CA ASP A 78 10.29 -9.86 5.03
C ASP A 78 10.13 -8.44 4.45
N TYR A 79 9.14 -8.26 3.57
CA TYR A 79 8.77 -6.93 3.09
C TYR A 79 8.33 -6.03 4.25
N TRP A 80 7.44 -6.54 5.11
CA TRP A 80 6.90 -5.78 6.24
C TRP A 80 8.00 -5.34 7.22
N ASP A 81 8.89 -6.26 7.61
CA ASP A 81 9.99 -6.00 8.54
C ASP A 81 10.99 -4.99 7.97
N TYR A 82 11.26 -5.03 6.66
CA TYR A 82 12.11 -4.05 5.99
C TYR A 82 11.53 -2.63 6.01
N PHE A 83 10.23 -2.47 5.73
CA PHE A 83 9.57 -1.16 5.64
C PHE A 83 9.18 -0.58 7.00
N TYR A 84 8.81 -1.45 7.94
CA TYR A 84 8.41 -1.08 9.29
C TYR A 84 9.32 -1.74 10.32
N PRO A 85 10.63 -1.41 10.30
CA PRO A 85 11.55 -2.03 11.22
C PRO A 85 11.11 -1.70 12.65
N PRO A 86 11.28 -2.64 13.60
CA PRO A 86 10.98 -2.37 14.99
C PRO A 86 11.73 -1.11 15.42
N ARG A 87 11.01 -0.21 16.12
CA ARG A 87 11.64 0.98 16.70
C ARG A 87 12.80 0.51 17.57
N LYS A 88 14.01 0.96 17.26
CA LYS A 88 15.15 0.73 18.16
C LYS A 88 14.80 1.33 19.51
N PRO A 89 15.07 0.65 20.63
CA PRO A 89 14.93 1.25 21.94
C PRO A 89 15.71 2.57 21.96
N ASP A 90 15.09 3.59 22.51
CA ASP A 90 15.76 4.84 22.84
C ASP A 90 16.95 4.51 23.75
N ARG A 91 18.13 5.03 23.40
CA ARG A 91 19.29 4.96 24.28
C ARG A 91 19.16 5.96 25.40
#